data_AF-A0A4U6TGZ9-F1
#
_entry.id   AF-A0A4U6TGZ9-F1
#
_cell.length_a   1.000
_cell.length_b   1.000
_cell.length_c   1.000
_cell.angle_alpha   90.00
_cell.angle_beta   90.00
_cell.angle_gamma   90.00
#
_symmetry.space_group_name_H-M   'P 1'
#
loop_
_entity.id
_entity.type
_entity.pdbx_description
1 polymer ?
#
loop_
_entity_poly.entity_id
_entity_poly.type
_entity_poly.pdbx_seq_one_letter_code
_entity_poly.pdbx_strand_id
1 'polypeptide(L)'
;MGMGYPRAHLLLLFLEAHICVVSLGTAALSFSYNFSIPDPGSLADLTYVNGSARGRDVLYLSVPGKTNSSGRAFYSHLVRLWDGNTVASFNSSFSFAMITLRET
;
A
#
# COMPACT_ATOMS: atom_id res chain seq x y z
N MET A 1 -47.41 -6.68 34.50
CA MET A 1 -46.62 -5.44 34.37
C MET A 1 -45.15 -5.81 34.56
N GLY A 2 -44.42 -6.03 33.47
CA GLY A 2 -43.02 -6.43 33.53
C GLY A 2 -42.13 -5.20 33.72
N MET A 3 -41.40 -5.13 34.84
CA MET A 3 -40.37 -4.13 35.05
C MET A 3 -39.19 -4.43 34.12
N GLY A 4 -39.12 -3.70 33.00
CA GLY A 4 -37.98 -3.76 32.09
C GLY A 4 -36.72 -3.31 32.83
N TYR A 5 -35.66 -4.11 32.77
CA TYR A 5 -34.39 -3.90 33.46
C TYR A 5 -33.55 -2.84 32.72
N PRO A 6 -33.54 -1.55 33.13
CA PRO A 6 -32.82 -0.49 32.40
C PRO A 6 -31.29 -0.70 32.43
N ARG A 7 -30.81 -1.47 33.41
CA ARG A 7 -29.40 -1.74 33.67
C ARG A 7 -28.77 -2.71 32.67
N ALA A 8 -29.54 -3.67 32.16
CA ALA A 8 -29.06 -4.60 31.13
C ALA A 8 -28.88 -3.89 29.79
N HIS A 9 -29.78 -2.95 29.47
CA HIS A 9 -29.68 -2.10 28.28
C HIS A 9 -28.47 -1.18 28.31
N LEU A 10 -28.19 -0.57 29.46
CA LEU A 10 -26.99 0.27 29.63
C LEU A 10 -25.70 -0.54 29.46
N LEU A 11 -25.64 -1.75 30.04
CA LEU A 11 -24.48 -2.64 29.90
C LEU A 11 -24.28 -3.09 28.45
N LEU A 12 -25.37 -3.40 27.73
CA LEU A 12 -25.29 -3.72 26.30
C LEU A 12 -24.77 -2.54 25.48
N LEU A 13 -25.28 -1.33 25.71
CA LEU A 13 -24.82 -0.11 25.02
C LEU A 13 -23.35 0.19 25.31
N PHE A 14 -22.90 -0.02 26.55
CA PHE A 14 -21.49 0.10 26.90
C PHE A 14 -20.63 -0.96 26.21
N LEU A 15 -21.07 -2.23 26.18
CA LEU A 15 -20.34 -3.29 25.51
C LEU A 15 -20.27 -3.09 23.99
N GLU A 16 -21.36 -2.64 23.37
CA GLU A 16 -21.43 -2.32 21.95
C GLU A 16 -20.53 -1.12 21.60
N ALA A 17 -20.53 -0.07 22.43
CA ALA A 17 -19.60 1.05 22.30
C ALA A 17 -18.13 0.61 22.47
N HIS A 18 -17.85 -0.31 23.40
CA HIS A 18 -16.50 -0.87 23.55
C HIS A 18 -16.10 -1.73 22.35
N ILE A 19 -17.01 -2.51 21.77
CA ILE A 19 -16.76 -3.27 20.54
C ILE A 19 -16.51 -2.32 19.36
N CYS A 20 -17.26 -1.23 19.23
CA CYS A 20 -17.05 -0.21 18.20
C CYS A 20 -15.72 0.54 18.36
N VAL A 21 -15.32 0.86 19.61
CA VAL A 21 -14.06 1.56 19.90
C VAL A 21 -12.84 0.63 19.76
N VAL A 22 -12.98 -0.65 20.10
CA VAL A 22 -11.94 -1.68 19.89
C VAL A 22 -11.86 -2.09 18.41
N SER A 23 -12.95 -1.92 17.65
CA SER A 23 -12.96 -2.03 16.19
C SER A 23 -12.50 -0.74 15.49
N LEU A 24 -11.54 -0.02 16.09
CA LEU A 24 -10.59 0.78 15.33
C LEU A 24 -9.66 -0.19 14.57
N GLY A 25 -10.25 -1.00 13.69
CA GLY A 25 -9.57 -2.02 12.92
C GLY A 25 -8.53 -1.34 12.05
N THR A 26 -7.27 -1.70 12.26
CA THR A 26 -6.18 -1.46 11.30
C THR A 26 -6.66 -1.88 9.92
N ALA A 27 -6.98 -0.92 9.05
CA ALA A 27 -7.31 -1.20 7.67
C ALA A 27 -6.06 -1.75 6.99
N ALA A 28 -6.11 -3.00 6.54
CA ALA A 28 -5.02 -3.60 5.78
C ALA A 28 -4.95 -2.91 4.42
N LEU A 29 -3.77 -2.39 4.07
CA LEU A 29 -3.49 -1.79 2.78
C LEU A 29 -2.86 -2.84 1.85
N SER A 30 -3.35 -2.90 0.61
CA SER A 30 -2.78 -3.76 -0.43
C SER A 30 -2.81 -3.03 -1.77
N PHE A 31 -1.72 -3.12 -2.52
CA PHE A 31 -1.62 -2.59 -3.87
C PHE A 31 -0.80 -3.54 -4.74
N SER A 32 -1.11 -3.57 -6.04
CA SER A 32 -0.43 -4.40 -7.01
C SER A 32 -0.37 -3.68 -8.35
N TYR A 33 0.81 -3.70 -8.98
CA TYR A 33 1.05 -3.05 -10.26
C TYR A 33 1.31 -4.10 -11.32
N ASN A 34 0.43 -4.16 -12.33
CA ASN A 34 0.68 -4.92 -13.54
C ASN A 34 1.08 -3.97 -14.66
N PHE A 35 2.38 -3.83 -14.85
CA PHE A 35 2.97 -2.98 -15.87
C PHE A 35 2.68 -3.45 -17.30
N SER A 36 2.16 -4.67 -17.54
CA SER A 36 1.78 -5.14 -18.88
C SER A 36 0.44 -4.59 -19.36
N ILE A 37 -0.39 -4.06 -18.46
CA ILE A 37 -1.70 -3.52 -18.80
C ILE A 37 -1.57 -2.01 -19.06
N PRO A 38 -2.00 -1.51 -20.23
CA PRO A 38 -2.08 -0.08 -20.50
C PRO A 38 -3.30 0.49 -19.76
N ASP A 39 -3.17 0.71 -18.46
CA ASP A 39 -4.23 1.28 -17.63
C ASP A 39 -3.91 2.75 -17.27
N PRO A 40 -4.80 3.71 -17.60
CA PRO A 40 -4.62 5.11 -17.21
C PRO A 40 -4.90 5.38 -15.71
N GLY A 41 -5.50 4.45 -14.97
CA GLY A 41 -5.90 4.67 -13.57
C GLY A 41 -4.94 4.14 -12.51
N SER A 42 -4.42 2.91 -12.66
CA SER A 42 -3.68 2.24 -11.58
C SER A 42 -2.26 2.76 -11.31
N LEU A 43 -1.70 3.62 -12.16
CA LEU A 43 -0.36 4.20 -11.96
C LEU A 43 -0.37 5.59 -11.29
N ALA A 44 -1.55 6.18 -11.07
CA ALA A 44 -1.68 7.52 -10.49
C ALA A 44 -1.01 7.63 -9.11
N ASP A 45 -0.89 6.52 -8.40
CA ASP A 45 -0.30 6.44 -7.07
C ASP A 45 1.19 6.04 -7.09
N LEU A 46 1.89 6.13 -8.22
CA LEU A 46 3.33 5.86 -8.28
C LEU A 46 4.11 7.14 -8.58
N THR A 47 5.05 7.48 -7.71
CA THR A 47 5.97 8.60 -7.92
C THR A 47 7.31 8.08 -8.42
N TYR A 48 7.78 8.66 -9.52
CA TYR A 48 9.08 8.37 -10.14
C TYR A 48 10.10 9.44 -9.77
N VAL A 49 11.33 9.02 -9.48
CA VAL A 49 12.44 9.91 -9.10
C VAL A 49 13.71 9.53 -9.85
N ASN A 50 14.40 10.56 -10.35
CA ASN A 50 15.66 10.46 -11.12
C ASN A 50 15.49 9.66 -12.42
N GLY A 51 16.36 8.69 -12.69
CA GLY A 51 16.37 7.92 -13.93
C GLY A 51 15.27 6.85 -14.04
N SER A 52 14.27 6.89 -13.16
CA SER A 52 13.14 5.96 -13.25
C SER A 52 12.04 6.49 -14.15
N ALA A 53 11.40 5.59 -14.89
CA ALA A 53 10.32 5.95 -15.79
C ALA A 53 9.41 4.75 -16.04
N ARG A 54 8.18 5.05 -16.43
CA ARG A 54 7.26 4.06 -16.96
C ARG A 54 7.67 3.70 -18.40
N GLY A 55 8.03 2.43 -18.60
CA GLY A 55 8.11 1.83 -19.93
C GLY A 55 6.74 1.35 -20.42
N ARG A 56 6.68 0.77 -21.61
CA ARG A 56 5.44 0.24 -22.20
C ARG A 56 4.81 -0.84 -21.34
N ASP A 57 5.62 -1.80 -20.92
CA ASP A 57 5.24 -3.03 -20.22
C ASP A 57 6.01 -3.22 -18.90
N VAL A 58 6.97 -2.34 -18.62
CA VAL A 58 7.89 -2.43 -17.48
C VAL A 58 8.06 -1.10 -16.76
N LEU A 59 8.63 -1.17 -15.55
CA LEU A 59 9.17 -0.04 -14.80
C LEU A 59 10.69 -0.01 -15.00
N TYR A 60 11.21 1.10 -15.52
CA TYR A 60 12.66 1.32 -15.55
C TYR A 60 13.11 2.00 -14.25
N LEU A 61 14.17 1.47 -13.64
CA LEU A 61 14.85 2.07 -12.47
C LEU A 61 16.19 2.72 -12.84
N SER A 62 16.55 2.70 -14.12
CA SER A 62 17.71 3.37 -14.69
C SER A 62 17.39 3.77 -16.12
N VAL A 63 18.06 4.81 -16.63
CA VAL A 63 17.95 5.24 -18.02
C VAL A 63 18.64 4.18 -18.89
N PRO A 64 17.92 3.50 -19.80
CA PRO A 64 18.51 2.48 -20.67
C PRO A 64 19.65 3.06 -21.51
N GLY A 65 20.78 2.33 -21.60
CA GLY A 65 21.95 2.76 -22.37
C GLY A 65 22.80 3.85 -21.71
N LYS A 66 22.45 4.32 -20.50
CA LYS A 66 23.22 5.33 -19.78
C LYS A 66 24.01 4.71 -18.63
N THR A 67 25.33 4.91 -18.64
CA THR A 67 26.19 4.57 -17.50
C THR A 67 25.93 5.49 -16.30
N ASN A 68 26.15 5.00 -15.09
CA ASN A 68 25.94 5.74 -13.84
C ASN A 68 24.51 6.31 -13.66
N SER A 69 23.49 5.61 -14.16
CA SER A 69 22.09 5.99 -13.95
C SER A 69 21.48 5.29 -12.74
N SER A 70 20.74 6.05 -11.93
CA SER A 70 19.96 5.54 -10.80
C SER A 70 18.58 6.20 -10.75
N GLY A 71 17.58 5.43 -10.35
CA GLY A 71 16.19 5.83 -10.27
C GLY A 71 15.46 5.07 -9.17
N ARG A 72 14.34 5.63 -8.70
CA ARG A 72 13.46 5.05 -7.68
C ARG A 72 12.01 5.21 -8.09
N ALA A 73 11.16 4.28 -7.71
CA ALA A 73 9.73 4.45 -7.77
C ALA A 73 9.12 4.03 -6.43
N PHE A 74 8.13 4.76 -5.95
CA PHE A 74 7.45 4.47 -4.70
C PHE A 74 5.96 4.76 -4.79
N TYR A 75 5.19 4.02 -4.00
CA TYR A 75 3.77 4.27 -3.79
C TYR A 75 3.58 5.63 -3.12
N SER A 76 2.75 6.49 -3.69
CA SER A 76 2.63 7.90 -3.31
C SER A 76 1.94 8.12 -1.97
N HIS A 77 1.18 7.13 -1.48
CA HIS A 77 0.47 7.25 -0.20
C HIS A 77 1.31 6.72 0.96
N LEU A 78 1.22 7.40 2.09
CA LEU A 78 1.93 7.00 3.31
C LEU A 78 1.38 5.68 3.83
N VAL A 79 2.29 4.72 4.03
CA VAL A 79 1.97 3.42 4.64
C VAL A 79 2.41 3.43 6.09
N ARG A 80 1.46 3.29 7.01
CA ARG A 80 1.75 3.25 8.45
C ARG A 80 2.28 1.86 8.83
N LEU A 81 3.57 1.78 9.17
CA LEU A 81 4.23 0.53 9.55
C LEU A 81 4.19 0.24 11.06
N TRP A 82 3.91 1.24 11.90
CA TRP A 82 3.76 1.08 13.34
C TRP A 82 2.94 2.21 13.97
N ASP A 83 2.40 1.95 15.17
CA ASP A 83 1.70 2.89 16.05
C ASP A 83 1.87 2.50 17.52
N GLY A 84 2.66 3.25 18.29
CA GLY A 84 2.93 2.92 19.68
C GLY A 84 3.48 1.50 19.84
N ASN A 85 2.69 0.61 20.45
CA ASN A 85 3.06 -0.79 20.67
C ASN A 85 2.58 -1.75 19.56
N THR A 86 2.00 -1.22 18.48
CA THR A 86 1.49 -2.00 17.35
C THR A 86 2.43 -1.87 16.16
N VAL A 87 2.86 -2.99 15.60
CA VAL A 87 3.71 -3.05 14.39
C VAL A 87 2.96 -3.78 13.29
N ALA A 88 3.01 -3.26 12.07
CA ALA A 88 2.37 -3.85 10.91
C ALA A 88 3.20 -5.03 10.38
N SER A 89 2.52 -6.13 10.09
CA SER A 89 3.07 -7.20 9.25
C SER A 89 2.75 -6.89 7.80
N PHE A 90 3.74 -6.99 6.92
CA PHE A 90 3.54 -6.80 5.49
C PHE A 90 4.25 -7.87 4.68
N ASN A 91 3.75 -8.10 3.46
CA ASN A 91 4.35 -8.97 2.48
C ASN A 91 4.47 -8.21 1.16
N SER A 92 5.57 -8.39 0.45
CA SER A 92 5.79 -7.78 -0.86
C SER A 92 6.40 -8.80 -1.81
N SER A 93 5.97 -8.75 -3.06
CA SER A 93 6.51 -9.59 -4.13
C SER A 93 6.66 -8.73 -5.38
N PHE A 94 7.77 -8.93 -6.09
CA PHE A 94 8.06 -8.24 -7.33
C PHE A 94 8.85 -9.15 -8.27
N SER A 95 8.77 -8.87 -9.56
CA SER A 95 9.57 -9.51 -10.60
C SER A 95 10.45 -8.46 -11.27
N PHE A 96 11.70 -8.82 -11.58
CA PHE A 96 12.65 -7.90 -12.20
C PHE A 96 13.50 -8.61 -13.25
N ALA A 97 14.03 -7.82 -14.18
CA ALA A 97 15.04 -8.24 -15.15
C ALA A 97 16.16 -7.20 -15.19
N MET A 98 17.41 -7.66 -15.20
CA MET A 98 18.56 -6.79 -15.47
C MET A 98 18.95 -6.95 -16.94
N ILE A 99 18.88 -5.84 -17.68
CA ILE A 99 19.17 -5.83 -19.11
C ILE A 99 20.41 -4.98 -19.35
N THR A 100 21.43 -5.60 -19.92
CA THR A 100 22.61 -4.90 -20.42
C THR A 100 22.40 -4.64 -21.91
N LEU A 101 22.15 -3.39 -22.29
CA LEU A 101 22.16 -3.00 -23.69
C LEU A 101 23.62 -2.93 -24.14
N ARG A 102 23.99 -3.75 -25.12
CA ARG A 102 25.30 -3.66 -25.78
C ARG A 102 25.26 -2.48 -26.75
N GLU A 103 26.25 -1.59 -26.67
CA GLU A 103 26.46 -0.61 -27.73
C GLU A 103 26.80 -1.38 -29.02
N THR A 104 25.98 -1.21 -30.06
CA THR A 104 26.27 -1.66 -31.44
C THR A 104 26.96 -0.55 -32.20
#